data_AF-A0A0E9M267-F1
#
_entry.id   AF-A0A0E9M267-F1
#
_cell.length_a   1.000
_cell.length_b   1.000
_cell.length_c   1.000
_cell.angle_alpha   90.00
_cell.angle_beta   90.00
_cell.angle_gamma   90.00
#
_symmetry.space_group_name_H-M   'P 1'
#
loop_
_entity.id
_entity.type
_entity.pdbx_description
1 polymer ?
#
loop_
_entity_poly.entity_id
_entity_poly.type
_entity_poly.pdbx_seq_one_letter_code
_entity_poly.pdbx_strand_id
1 'polypeptide(L)' 'MLEKLSEQRQISTNAAKKSIVEKIPTGAMGQPQDFASLAVWILSDEAGFLNGQVVNLEGGTSV' A
#
# COMPACT_ATOMS: atom_id res chain seq x y z
N MET A 1 4.29 -13.16 -1.94
CA MET A 1 2.99 -12.98 -1.22
C MET A 1 1.81 -13.53 -2.02
N LEU A 2 1.62 -13.07 -3.27
CA LEU A 2 0.52 -13.55 -4.12
C LEU A 2 0.56 -15.06 -4.36
N GLU A 3 1.73 -15.61 -4.66
CA GLU A 3 1.95 -17.06 -4.83
C GLU A 3 1.54 -17.85 -3.58
N LYS A 4 2.04 -17.43 -2.41
CA LYS A 4 1.66 -18.02 -1.13
C LYS A 4 0.14 -17.99 -0.89
N LEU A 5 -0.53 -16.88 -1.22
CA LEU A 5 -1.99 -16.76 -1.06
C LEU A 5 -2.75 -17.65 -2.06
N SER A 6 -2.24 -17.74 -3.28
CA SER A 6 -2.75 -18.57 -4.38
C SER A 6 -2.73 -20.05 -3.98
N GLU A 7 -1.59 -20.52 -3.45
CA GLU A 7 -1.40 -21.88 -2.95
C GLU A 7 -2.30 -22.19 -1.75
N GLN A 8 -2.32 -21.32 -0.73
CA GLN A 8 -3.10 -21.53 0.49
C GLN A 8 -4.61 -21.62 0.24
N ARG A 9 -5.11 -20.86 -0.74
CA ARG A 9 -6.54 -20.79 -1.05
C ARG A 9 -6.94 -21.63 -2.26
N GLN A 10 -5.99 -22.32 -2.90
CA GLN A 10 -6.20 -23.08 -4.14
C GLN A 10 -6.91 -22.26 -5.23
N ILE A 11 -6.51 -20.99 -5.39
CA ILE A 11 -7.04 -20.07 -6.41
C ILE A 11 -5.91 -19.62 -7.34
N SER A 12 -6.22 -19.05 -8.50
CA SER A 12 -5.21 -18.50 -9.41
C SER A 12 -4.52 -17.26 -8.84
N THR A 13 -3.30 -16.96 -9.29
CA THR A 13 -2.56 -15.73 -8.89
C THR A 13 -3.35 -14.45 -9.19
N ASN A 14 -4.11 -14.43 -10.30
CA ASN A 14 -4.97 -13.31 -10.65
C ASN A 14 -6.15 -13.17 -9.68
N ALA A 15 -6.80 -14.28 -9.31
CA ALA A 15 -7.86 -14.26 -8.31
C ALA A 15 -7.32 -13.85 -6.93
N ALA A 16 -6.12 -14.31 -6.56
CA ALA A 16 -5.42 -13.88 -5.36
C ALA A 16 -5.17 -12.36 -5.36
N LYS A 17 -4.64 -11.82 -6.46
CA LYS A 17 -4.42 -10.37 -6.63
C LYS A 17 -5.73 -9.59 -6.50
N LYS A 18 -6.78 -10.02 -7.19
CA LYS A 18 -8.11 -9.38 -7.12
C LYS A 18 -8.66 -9.37 -5.70
N SER A 19 -8.55 -10.49 -4.98
CA SER A 19 -9.03 -10.61 -3.59
C SER A 19 -8.29 -9.71 -2.59
N ILE A 20 -7.05 -9.31 -2.89
CA ILE A 20 -6.32 -8.33 -2.10
C ILE A 20 -6.80 -6.92 -2.45
N VAL A 21 -6.88 -6.61 -3.75
CA VAL A 21 -7.33 -5.29 -4.23
C VAL A 21 -8.74 -4.95 -3.73
N GLU A 22 -9.65 -5.92 -3.66
CA GLU A 22 -11.01 -5.74 -3.11
C GLU A 22 -11.03 -5.29 -1.64
N LYS A 23 -9.94 -5.49 -0.90
CA LYS A 23 -9.80 -5.07 0.50
C LYS A 23 -9.14 -3.70 0.64
N ILE A 24 -8.64 -3.12 -0.44
CA ILE A 24 -7.99 -1.81 -0.44
C ILE A 24 -9.04 -0.79 -0.86
N PRO A 25 -9.45 0.15 0.00
CA PRO A 25 -10.44 1.17 -0.34
C PRO A 25 -10.13 2.00 -1.59
N THR A 26 -8.85 2.30 -1.86
CA THR A 26 -8.45 2.99 -3.11
C THR A 26 -8.56 2.12 -4.36
N GLY A 27 -8.87 0.83 -4.22
CA GLY A 27 -9.16 -0.09 -5.34
C GLY A 27 -7.92 -0.49 -6.14
N ALA A 28 -6.71 -0.24 -5.63
CA ALA A 28 -5.46 -0.58 -6.30
C ALA A 28 -4.36 -0.98 -5.34
N MET A 29 -3.43 -1.83 -5.81
CA MET A 29 -2.17 -2.06 -5.10
C MET A 29 -1.29 -0.82 -5.22
N GLY A 30 -0.76 -0.38 -4.08
CA GLY A 30 0.27 0.67 -4.05
C GLY A 30 1.48 0.29 -4.92
N GLN A 31 2.09 1.31 -5.50
CA GLN A 31 3.30 1.23 -6.27
C GLN A 31 4.48 1.81 -5.47
N PRO A 32 5.73 1.41 -5.76
CA PRO A 32 6.90 1.97 -5.11
C PRO A 32 6.96 3.51 -5.16
N GLN A 33 6.42 4.10 -6.22
CA GLN A 33 6.36 5.54 -6.44
C GLN A 33 5.48 6.25 -5.40
N ASP A 34 4.43 5.60 -4.88
CA ASP A 34 3.57 6.21 -3.86
C ASP A 34 4.38 6.52 -2.60
N PHE A 35 5.22 5.57 -2.17
CA PHE A 35 6.14 5.76 -1.04
C PHE A 35 7.24 6.76 -1.36
N ALA A 36 7.80 6.72 -2.57
CA ALA A 36 8.84 7.65 -2.98
C ALA A 36 8.34 9.10 -2.95
N SER A 37 7.12 9.36 -3.46
CA SER A 37 6.51 10.68 -3.42
C SER A 37 6.26 11.17 -2.00
N LEU A 38 5.77 10.31 -1.10
CA LEU A 38 5.61 10.67 0.32
C LEU A 38 6.96 10.99 0.96
N ALA A 39 7.98 10.17 0.71
CA ALA A 39 9.32 10.40 1.26
C ALA A 39 9.93 11.73 0.78
N VAL A 40 9.77 12.05 -0.51
CA VAL A 40 10.22 13.33 -1.08
C VAL A 40 9.53 14.50 -0.39
N TRP A 41 8.22 14.45 -0.17
CA TRP A 41 7.50 15.50 0.54
C TRP A 41 7.91 15.62 2.02
N ILE A 42 8.07 14.51 2.73
CA ILE A 42 8.50 14.53 4.15
C ILE A 42 9.90 15.15 4.30
N LEU A 43 10.78 14.96 3.30
CA LEU A 43 12.14 15.49 3.30
C LEU A 43 12.26 16.89 2.71
N SER A 44 11.16 17.50 2.28
CA SER A 44 11.16 18.85 1.70
C SER A 44 11.00 19.93 2.78
N ASP A 45 11.31 21.17 2.42
CA ASP A 45 11.21 22.32 3.33
C ASP A 45 9.77 22.58 3.80
N GLU A 46 8.78 22.22 2.97
CA GLU A 46 7.35 22.35 3.28
C GLU A 46 6.93 21.47 4.47
N ALA A 47 7.62 20.37 4.73
CA ALA A 47 7.38 19.50 5.88
C ALA A 47 8.16 19.93 7.14
N GLY A 48 8.78 21.12 7.16
CA GLY A 48 9.72 21.54 8.21
C GLY A 48 9.19 21.56 9.66
N PHE A 49 7.86 21.52 9.87
CA PHE A 49 7.26 21.41 11.21
C PHE A 49 6.78 19.99 11.56
N LEU A 50 6.84 19.04 10.62
CA LEU A 50 6.41 17.66 10.80
C LEU A 50 7.52 16.85 11.51
N ASN A 51 7.24 16.35 12.71
CA ASN A 51 8.12 15.43 13.42
C ASN A 51 7.33 14.44 14.30
N GLY A 52 7.96 13.32 14.66
CA GLY A 52 7.40 12.33 15.58
C GLY A 52 6.16 11.58 15.07
N GLN A 53 5.87 11.66 13.77
CA GLN A 53 4.69 11.03 13.16
C GLN A 53 5.02 9.69 12.52
N VAL A 54 4.04 8.79 12.55
CA VAL A 54 4.01 7.56 11.75
C VAL A 54 2.92 7.72 10.70
N VAL A 55 3.26 7.59 9.42
CA VAL A 55 2.32 7.74 8.32
C VAL A 55 2.06 6.39 7.68
N ASN A 56 0.82 5.91 7.76
CA ASN A 56 0.40 4.70 7.09
C ASN A 56 0.00 5.00 5.65
N LEU A 57 0.82 4.57 4.69
CA LEU A 57 0.54 4.69 3.26
C LEU A 57 0.12 3.33 2.69
N GLU A 58 -1.16 3.02 2.82
CA GLU A 58 -1.68 1.66 2.58
C GLU A 58 -3.00 1.62 1.79
N GLY A 59 -3.40 2.74 1.20
CA GLY A 59 -4.65 2.82 0.43
C GLY A 59 -5.93 2.63 1.26
N GLY A 60 -5.83 2.80 2.58
CA GLY A 60 -6.96 2.74 3.51
C GLY A 60 -7.22 1.37 4.15
N THR A 61 -6.28 0.41 4.08
CA THR A 61 -6.52 -0.94 4.62
C THR A 61 -6.66 -1.02 6.15
N SER A 62 -6.16 -0.05 6.91
CA SER A 62 -6.27 -0.03 8.38
C SER A 62 -7.45 0.79 8.92
N VAL A 63 -8.30 1.37 8.06
CA VAL A 63 -9.45 2.19 8.47
C VAL A 63 -10.79 1.55 8.17
#